data_AF-A0A382K8E7-F1
#
_entry.id   AF-A0A382K8E7-F1
#
_cell.length_a   1.000
_cell.length_b   1.000
_cell.length_c   1.000
_cell.angle_alpha   90.00
_cell.angle_beta   90.00
_cell.angle_gamma   90.00
#
_symmetry.space_group_name_H-M   'P 1'
#
loop_
_entity.id
_entity.type
_entity.pdbx_description
1 polymer ?
#
loop_
_entity_poly.entity_id
_entity_poly.type
_entity_poly.pdbx_seq_one_letter_code
_entity_poly.pdbx_strand_id
1 'polypeptide(L)'
;MEYDEEYYEENGSPGDRVVYQVEESQSGKTHQAYCPELILLGFGDTPEEAKEALQTEVRSYLEDCDWLGILEDVLIEAGFYDDGDRWVSNAVTPAHEPKILMLDSETGLMEGLLGLAPEIPPDPPL
;
A
#
# COMPACT_ATOMS: atom_id res chain seq x y z
N MET A 1 -32.97 -12.72 11.79
CA MET A 1 -31.84 -11.83 11.52
C MET A 1 -31.53 -12.07 10.06
N GLU A 2 -32.10 -11.24 9.23
CA GLU A 2 -31.88 -11.20 7.79
C GLU A 2 -30.55 -10.47 7.64
N TYR A 3 -29.53 -11.18 7.16
CA TYR A 3 -28.23 -10.57 6.87
C TYR A 3 -28.42 -9.80 5.57
N ASP A 4 -28.49 -8.48 5.64
CA ASP A 4 -28.40 -7.63 4.47
C ASP A 4 -26.99 -7.83 3.87
N GLU A 5 -26.91 -8.62 2.80
CA GLU A 5 -25.77 -8.64 1.87
C GLU A 5 -25.82 -7.32 1.09
N GLU A 6 -25.37 -6.23 1.71
CA GLU A 6 -25.05 -5.02 0.97
C GLU A 6 -23.83 -5.32 0.08
N TYR A 7 -24.13 -5.38 -1.22
CA TYR A 7 -23.23 -5.44 -2.36
C TYR A 7 -21.88 -4.78 -2.10
N TYR A 8 -20.82 -5.59 -2.01
CA TYR A 8 -19.46 -5.11 -2.19
C TYR A 8 -19.37 -4.50 -3.60
N GLU A 9 -19.19 -3.19 -3.66
CA GLU A 9 -18.84 -2.50 -4.89
C GLU A 9 -17.65 -3.21 -5.53
N GLU A 10 -17.65 -3.28 -6.87
CA GLU A 10 -16.68 -3.96 -7.74
C GLU A 10 -15.30 -3.24 -7.76
N ASN A 11 -14.88 -2.72 -6.61
CA ASN A 11 -13.52 -2.28 -6.35
C ASN A 11 -12.84 -3.48 -5.69
N GLY A 12 -11.83 -4.08 -6.34
CA GLY A 12 -11.07 -5.20 -5.75
C GLY A 12 -10.62 -4.89 -4.30
N SER A 13 -10.32 -5.93 -3.52
CA SER A 13 -9.89 -5.75 -2.12
C SER A 13 -8.75 -4.72 -2.06
N PRO A 14 -8.65 -3.87 -1.03
CA PRO A 14 -7.56 -2.89 -0.93
C PRO A 14 -6.16 -3.54 -1.07
N GLY A 15 -6.04 -4.84 -0.75
CA GLY A 15 -4.84 -5.64 -0.97
C GLY A 15 -4.48 -5.93 -2.44
N ASP A 16 -5.40 -5.74 -3.38
CA ASP A 16 -5.17 -5.97 -4.82
C ASP A 16 -4.33 -4.86 -5.49
N ARG A 17 -4.13 -3.73 -4.80
CA ARG A 17 -3.45 -2.55 -5.32
C ARG A 17 -2.28 -2.13 -4.44
N VAL A 18 -1.41 -3.08 -4.09
CA VAL A 18 -0.19 -2.82 -3.31
C VAL A 18 1.05 -2.75 -4.20
N VAL A 19 1.86 -1.71 -4.03
CA VAL A 19 3.15 -1.51 -4.70
C VAL A 19 4.25 -1.63 -3.65
N TYR A 20 5.06 -2.68 -3.76
CA TYR A 20 6.11 -3.03 -2.80
C TYR A 20 7.45 -3.31 -3.48
N GLN A 21 8.53 -3.26 -2.71
CA GLN A 21 9.87 -3.63 -3.17
C GLN A 21 10.01 -5.15 -3.27
N VAL A 22 10.69 -5.62 -4.33
CA VAL A 22 11.11 -7.02 -4.45
C VAL A 22 12.62 -7.09 -4.51
N GLU A 23 13.22 -7.80 -3.56
CA GLU A 23 14.63 -8.18 -3.58
C GLU A 23 14.77 -9.60 -4.14
N GLU A 24 15.69 -9.76 -5.09
CA GLU A 24 15.93 -11.05 -5.76
C GLU A 24 17.27 -11.63 -5.34
N SER A 25 17.30 -12.92 -5.02
CA SER A 25 18.52 -13.65 -4.73
C SER A 25 18.47 -15.09 -5.24
N GLN A 26 19.63 -15.73 -5.30
CA GLN A 26 19.75 -17.13 -5.71
C GLN A 26 20.59 -17.89 -4.69
N SER A 27 20.11 -19.07 -4.29
CA SER A 27 20.84 -20.00 -3.44
C SER A 27 20.94 -21.36 -4.12
N GLY A 28 22.14 -21.71 -4.58
CA GLY A 28 22.35 -22.94 -5.34
C GLY A 28 21.60 -22.91 -6.68
N LYS A 29 20.56 -23.74 -6.80
CA LYS A 29 19.70 -23.82 -8.00
C LYS A 29 18.34 -23.15 -7.81
N THR A 30 18.03 -22.65 -6.62
CA THR A 30 16.73 -22.08 -6.28
C THR A 30 16.82 -20.56 -6.33
N HIS A 31 15.84 -19.95 -6.98
CA HIS A 31 15.62 -18.51 -7.01
C HIS A 31 14.68 -18.10 -5.87
N GLN A 32 14.91 -16.90 -5.35
CA GLN A 32 14.18 -16.32 -4.24
C GLN A 32 13.79 -14.89 -4.58
N ALA A 33 12.54 -14.54 -4.30
CA ALA A 33 12.03 -13.19 -4.27
C ALA A 33 11.59 -12.85 -2.84
N TYR A 34 11.92 -11.67 -2.35
CA TYR A 34 11.65 -11.23 -0.98
C TYR A 34 11.00 -9.85 -0.98
N CYS A 35 9.91 -9.68 -0.23
CA CYS A 35 9.35 -8.38 0.12
C CYS A 35 9.80 -8.02 1.54
N PRO A 36 10.74 -7.07 1.71
CA PRO A 36 11.25 -6.67 3.02
C PRO A 36 10.17 -6.10 3.95
N GLU A 37 9.22 -5.34 3.40
CA GLU A 37 8.19 -4.63 4.17
C GLU A 37 7.21 -5.59 4.85
N LEU A 38 6.79 -6.64 4.13
CA LEU A 38 5.85 -7.65 4.64
C LEU A 38 6.56 -8.88 5.22
N ILE A 39 7.87 -8.98 5.06
CA ILE A 39 8.70 -10.12 5.49
C ILE A 39 8.18 -11.43 4.83
N LEU A 40 7.82 -11.35 3.55
CA LEU A 40 7.29 -12.47 2.76
C LEU A 40 8.25 -12.89 1.67
N LEU A 41 8.26 -14.19 1.36
CA LEU A 41 9.25 -14.84 0.51
C LEU A 41 8.56 -15.73 -0.52
N GLY A 42 9.00 -15.66 -1.77
CA GLY A 42 8.65 -16.59 -2.84
C GLY A 42 9.89 -17.35 -3.32
N PHE A 43 9.69 -18.60 -3.74
CA PHE A 43 10.75 -19.46 -4.27
C PHE A 43 10.34 -20.07 -5.61
N GLY A 44 11.33 -20.30 -6.49
CA GLY A 44 11.11 -20.94 -7.78
C GLY A 44 12.38 -21.54 -8.35
N ASP A 45 12.24 -22.33 -9.41
CA ASP A 45 13.36 -22.81 -10.22
C ASP A 45 13.85 -21.71 -11.18
N THR A 46 13.04 -20.67 -11.40
CA THR A 46 13.39 -19.45 -12.16
C THR A 46 13.11 -18.17 -11.35
N PRO A 47 13.74 -17.03 -11.70
CA PRO A 47 13.42 -15.73 -11.09
C PRO A 47 11.93 -15.38 -11.21
N GLU A 48 11.34 -15.65 -12.37
CA GLU A 48 9.92 -15.39 -12.65
C GLU A 48 9.01 -16.23 -11.75
N GLU A 49 9.27 -17.53 -11.61
CA GLU A 49 8.52 -18.40 -10.70
C GLU A 49 8.64 -17.94 -9.24
N ALA A 50 9.83 -17.49 -8.82
CA ALA A 50 10.01 -16.98 -7.45
C ALA A 50 9.19 -15.71 -7.20
N LYS A 51 9.06 -14.83 -8.21
CA LYS A 51 8.22 -13.63 -8.13
C LYS A 51 6.74 -13.96 -8.14
N GLU A 52 6.29 -14.88 -8.99
CA GLU A 52 4.91 -15.34 -9.01
C GLU A 52 4.52 -15.96 -7.67
N ALA A 53 5.39 -16.79 -7.09
CA ALA A 53 5.21 -17.34 -5.76
C ALA A 53 5.10 -16.24 -4.69
N LEU A 54 5.98 -15.23 -4.72
CA LEU A 54 5.90 -14.10 -3.80
C LEU A 54 4.58 -13.33 -3.97
N GLN A 55 4.13 -13.08 -5.20
CA GLN A 55 2.86 -12.40 -5.46
C GLN A 55 1.66 -13.17 -4.92
N THR A 56 1.68 -14.49 -4.99
CA THR A 56 0.64 -15.34 -4.39
C THR A 56 0.65 -15.24 -2.87
N GLU A 57 1.83 -15.35 -2.24
CA GLU A 57 1.95 -15.26 -0.78
C GLU A 57 1.52 -13.87 -0.26
N VAL A 58 1.94 -12.79 -0.92
CA VAL A 58 1.52 -11.42 -0.58
C VAL A 58 0.01 -11.28 -0.69
N ARG A 59 -0.60 -11.75 -1.78
CA ARG A 59 -2.06 -11.67 -1.96
C ARG A 59 -2.81 -12.41 -0.87
N SER A 60 -2.44 -13.67 -0.62
CA SER A 60 -3.10 -14.49 0.41
C SER A 60 -2.98 -13.86 1.79
N TYR A 61 -1.80 -13.31 2.12
CA TYR A 61 -1.58 -12.63 3.40
C TYR A 61 -2.47 -11.39 3.56
N LEU A 62 -2.56 -10.56 2.52
CA LEU A 62 -3.36 -9.34 2.56
C LEU A 62 -4.87 -9.63 2.56
N GLU A 63 -5.32 -10.64 1.82
CA GLU A 63 -6.70 -11.14 1.87
C GLU A 63 -7.08 -11.62 3.28
N ASP A 64 -6.18 -12.35 3.96
CA ASP A 64 -6.40 -12.77 5.35
C ASP A 64 -6.46 -11.58 6.30
N CYS A 65 -5.59 -10.57 6.11
CA CYS A 65 -5.61 -9.34 6.92
C CYS A 65 -6.88 -8.52 6.71
N ASP A 66 -7.39 -8.47 5.48
CA ASP A 66 -8.65 -7.81 5.13
C ASP A 66 -9.82 -8.51 5.82
N TRP A 67 -9.86 -9.84 5.74
CA TRP A 67 -10.88 -10.66 6.41
C TRP A 67 -10.87 -10.49 7.94
N LEU A 68 -9.69 -10.29 8.53
CA LEU A 68 -9.50 -10.02 9.95
C LEU A 68 -9.78 -8.56 10.34
N GLY A 69 -9.97 -7.65 9.38
CA GLY A 69 -10.19 -6.23 9.60
C GLY A 69 -8.95 -5.49 10.13
N ILE A 70 -7.74 -5.97 9.80
CA ILE A 70 -6.46 -5.40 10.24
C ILE A 70 -5.56 -4.96 9.08
N LEU A 71 -6.06 -5.00 7.84
CA LEU A 71 -5.27 -4.72 6.63
C LEU A 71 -4.60 -3.33 6.67
N GLU A 72 -5.36 -2.28 6.99
CA GLU A 72 -4.83 -0.91 7.03
C GLU A 72 -3.74 -0.76 8.09
N ASP A 73 -3.97 -1.27 9.31
CA ASP A 73 -3.00 -1.23 10.40
C ASP A 73 -1.70 -1.94 10.00
N VAL A 74 -1.80 -3.13 9.42
CA VAL A 74 -0.64 -3.91 8.93
C VAL A 74 0.14 -3.14 7.87
N LEU A 75 -0.54 -2.55 6.88
CA LEU A 75 0.11 -1.79 5.82
C LEU A 75 0.79 -0.53 6.35
N ILE A 76 0.13 0.22 7.23
CA ILE A 76 0.71 1.40 7.88
C ILE A 76 1.94 1.03 8.71
N GLU A 77 1.87 -0.03 9.52
CA GLU A 77 2.98 -0.51 10.34
C GLU A 77 4.15 -1.01 9.50
N ALA A 78 3.88 -1.62 8.35
CA ALA A 78 4.89 -2.05 7.38
C ALA A 78 5.49 -0.89 6.56
N GLY A 79 5.00 0.35 6.75
CA GLY A 79 5.53 1.54 6.10
C GLY A 79 4.92 1.84 4.73
N PHE A 80 3.73 1.32 4.45
CA PHE A 80 2.94 1.73 3.29
C PHE A 80 2.11 2.97 3.60
N TYR A 81 1.75 3.70 2.56
CA TYR A 81 0.76 4.78 2.61
C TYR A 81 -0.21 4.65 1.44
N ASP A 82 -1.44 5.10 1.65
CA ASP A 82 -2.43 5.22 0.58
C ASP A 82 -2.16 6.50 -0.24
N ASP A 83 -1.98 6.36 -1.54
CA ASP A 83 -1.81 7.48 -2.49
C ASP A 83 -3.13 7.98 -3.11
N GLY A 84 -4.25 7.37 -2.74
CA GLY A 84 -5.60 7.62 -3.25
C GLY A 84 -6.08 6.62 -4.31
N ASP A 85 -5.18 5.81 -4.87
CA ASP A 85 -5.51 4.68 -5.76
C ASP A 85 -4.92 3.35 -5.23
N ARG A 86 -3.80 3.40 -4.50
CA ARG A 86 -2.95 2.26 -4.16
C ARG A 86 -2.30 2.44 -2.81
N TRP A 87 -1.98 1.30 -2.20
CA TRP A 87 -1.02 1.25 -1.10
C TRP A 87 0.39 1.18 -1.66
N VAL A 88 1.21 2.17 -1.34
CA VAL A 88 2.57 2.28 -1.86
C VAL A 88 3.56 2.22 -0.71
N SER A 89 4.55 1.34 -0.84
CA SER A 89 5.66 1.28 0.11
C SER A 89 6.46 2.57 0.06
N ASN A 90 6.70 3.16 1.24
CA ASN A 90 7.56 4.33 1.39
C ASN A 90 9.01 4.08 0.89
N ALA A 91 9.44 2.82 0.80
CA ALA A 91 10.74 2.46 0.23
C ALA A 91 10.76 2.54 -1.31
N VAL A 92 9.60 2.36 -1.96
CA VAL A 92 9.46 2.46 -3.42
C VAL A 92 9.27 3.91 -3.86
N THR A 93 8.30 4.58 -3.25
CA THR A 93 8.05 6.01 -3.45
C THR A 93 7.98 6.63 -2.07
N PRO A 94 8.94 7.50 -1.68
CA PRO A 94 8.86 8.15 -0.39
C PRO A 94 7.58 8.98 -0.28
N ALA A 95 6.85 8.80 0.82
CA ALA A 95 5.72 9.62 1.16
C ALA A 95 6.15 11.10 1.19
N HIS A 96 5.28 11.98 0.71
CA HIS A 96 5.54 13.42 0.80
C HIS A 96 5.79 13.83 2.25
N GLU A 97 6.72 14.77 2.46
CA GLU A 97 6.99 15.27 3.80
C GLU A 97 5.69 15.74 4.45
N PRO A 98 5.34 15.21 5.65
CA PRO A 98 4.13 15.62 6.32
C PRO A 98 4.24 17.11 6.65
N LYS A 99 3.29 17.90 6.13
CA LYS A 99 3.18 19.32 6.48
C LYS A 99 2.66 19.42 7.92
N ILE A 100 3.57 19.48 8.88
CA ILE A 100 3.23 19.70 10.29
C ILE A 100 2.87 21.17 10.48
N LEU A 101 1.60 21.45 10.69
CA LEU A 101 1.09 22.78 11.00
C LEU A 101 0.88 22.89 12.51
N MET A 102 1.68 23.75 13.16
CA MET A 102 1.44 24.13 14.55
C MET A 102 0.44 25.28 14.58
N LEU A 103 -0.71 25.03 15.18
CA LEU A 103 -1.85 25.94 15.17
C LEU A 103 -1.99 26.53 16.58
N ASP A 104 -1.74 27.83 16.73
CA ASP A 104 -1.73 28.56 18.01
C ASP A 104 -3.05 29.30 18.30
N SER A 105 -3.98 29.29 17.33
CA SER A 105 -5.29 29.95 17.43
C SER A 105 -6.32 29.32 16.49
N GLU A 106 -7.61 29.62 16.72
CA GLU A 106 -8.69 29.23 15.80
C GLU A 106 -8.51 29.81 14.39
N THR A 107 -7.88 30.98 14.24
CA THR A 107 -7.54 31.53 12.92
C THR A 107 -6.42 30.77 12.23
N GLY A 108 -5.44 30.27 13.00
CA GLY A 108 -4.41 29.37 12.47
C GLY A 108 -5.01 28.08 11.90
N LEU A 109 -6.05 27.53 12.54
CA LEU A 109 -6.72 26.30 12.07
C LEU A 109 -7.23 26.43 10.63
N MET A 110 -7.84 27.56 10.28
CA MET A 110 -8.44 27.77 8.96
C MET A 110 -7.37 27.94 7.86
N GLU A 111 -6.33 28.73 8.11
CA GLU A 111 -5.22 28.94 7.18
C GLU A 111 -4.41 27.66 6.98
N GLY A 112 -4.20 26.90 8.06
CA GLY A 112 -3.55 25.60 8.01
C GLY A 112 -4.30 24.60 7.15
N LEU A 113 -5.63 24.54 7.27
CA LEU A 113 -6.46 23.66 6.45
C LEU A 113 -6.37 23.99 4.96
N LEU A 114 -6.31 25.27 4.59
CA LEU A 114 -6.08 25.71 3.20
C LEU A 114 -4.73 25.23 2.65
N GLY A 115 -3.68 25.25 3.47
CA GLY A 115 -2.32 24.83 3.07
C GLY A 115 -2.13 23.31 2.88
N LEU A 116 -3.09 22.50 3.36
CA LEU A 116 -3.14 21.05 3.17
C LEU A 116 -3.94 20.62 1.93
N ALA A 117 -4.67 21.54 1.28
CA ALA A 117 -5.38 21.21 0.05
C ALA A 117 -4.38 20.75 -1.03
N PRO A 118 -4.67 19.65 -1.76
CA PRO A 118 -3.84 19.22 -2.87
C PRO A 118 -3.79 20.35 -3.92
N GLU A 119 -2.60 20.66 -4.44
CA GLU A 119 -2.49 21.62 -5.52
C GLU A 119 -3.23 21.07 -6.74
N ILE A 120 -4.23 21.80 -7.23
CA ILE A 120 -4.95 21.44 -8.45
C ILE A 120 -3.92 21.52 -9.58
N PRO A 121 -3.60 20.39 -10.27
CA PRO A 121 -2.66 20.44 -11.36
C PRO A 121 -3.18 21.41 -12.44
N PRO A 122 -2.31 22.22 -13.05
CA PRO A 122 -2.74 23.17 -14.07
C PRO A 122 -3.40 22.42 -15.22
N ASP A 123 -4.54 22.93 -15.69
CA ASP A 123 -5.25 22.35 -16.83
C ASP A 123 -4.29 22.14 -18.02
N PRO A 124 -4.37 20.99 -18.72
CA PRO A 124 -3.58 20.79 -19.92
C PRO A 124 -3.95 21.85 -20.97
N PRO A 125 -2.99 22.38 -21.74
CA PRO A 125 -3.27 23.38 -22.76
C PRO A 125 -4.23 22.82 -23.82
N LEU A 126 -5.22 23.65 -24.18
CA LEU A 126 -6.26 23.38 -25.19
C LEU A 126 -5.72 23.04 -26.59
#